data_AF-A0ABD5T2X7-F1
#
_entry.id   AF-A0ABD5T2X7-F1
#
_cell.length_a   1.000
_cell.length_b   1.000
_cell.length_c   1.000
_cell.angle_alpha   90.00
_cell.angle_beta   90.00
_cell.angle_gamma   90.00
#
_symmetry.space_group_name_H-M   'P 1'
#
loop_
_entity.id
_entity.type
_entity.pdbx_description
1 polymer ?
#
loop_
_entity_poly.entity_id
_entity_poly.type
_entity_poly.pdbx_seq_one_letter_code
_entity_poly.pdbx_strand_id
1 'polypeptide(L)' 'YAATADVNGGAYVEPDGVLNMRGSPTVGRSNDASYDLDDARRLWDYSAEATGVDLSL' A
#
# COMPACT_ATOMS: atom_id res chain seq x y z
N TYR A 1 0.92 12.19 -8.79
CA TYR A 1 -0.21 11.96 -7.87
C TYR A 1 0.27 11.23 -6.62
N ALA A 2 0.53 9.92 -6.63
CA ALA A 2 1.03 9.23 -5.42
C ALA A 2 2.31 9.86 -4.81
N ALA A 3 3.28 10.22 -5.65
CA ALA A 3 4.56 10.78 -5.19
C ALA A 3 4.60 12.32 -5.13
N THR A 4 3.56 13.02 -5.58
CA THR A 4 3.63 14.47 -5.86
C THR A 4 2.40 15.27 -5.45
N ALA A 5 1.27 14.61 -5.21
CA ALA A 5 0.09 15.26 -4.66
C ALA A 5 0.07 15.03 -3.15
N ASP A 6 -0.59 15.93 -2.42
CA ASP A 6 -0.84 15.75 -1.00
C ASP A 6 -1.92 14.67 -0.82
N VAL A 7 -1.54 13.53 -0.25
CA VAL A 7 -2.40 12.36 -0.05
C VAL A 7 -2.19 11.79 1.35
N ASN A 8 -3.24 11.19 1.90
CA ASN A 8 -3.17 10.57 3.21
C ASN A 8 -2.20 9.37 3.21
N GLY A 9 -1.50 9.17 4.33
CA GLY A 9 -0.69 7.96 4.55
C GLY A 9 -1.56 6.70 4.41
N GLY A 10 -1.02 5.67 3.75
CA GLY A 10 -1.75 4.44 3.46
C GLY A 10 -2.76 4.53 2.29
N ALA A 11 -2.84 5.67 1.59
CA ALA A 11 -3.65 5.77 0.38
C ALA A 11 -3.12 4.86 -0.74
N TYR A 12 -4.06 4.24 -1.46
CA TYR A 12 -3.78 3.48 -2.67
C TYR A 12 -4.21 4.29 -3.88
N VAL A 13 -3.32 4.49 -4.86
CA VAL A 13 -3.60 5.27 -6.08
C VAL A 13 -3.71 4.33 -7.27
N GLU A 14 -4.83 4.42 -7.99
CA GLU A 14 -5.13 3.57 -9.15
C GLU A 14 -5.72 4.39 -10.31
N PRO A 15 -5.81 3.85 -11.52
CA PRO A 15 -6.50 4.49 -12.64
C PRO A 15 -8.04 4.44 -12.48
N ASP A 16 -8.73 5.51 -12.86
CA ASP A 16 -10.20 5.66 -12.74
C ASP A 16 -11.05 5.03 -13.86
N GLY A 17 -10.43 4.37 -14.85
CA GLY A 17 -11.13 3.79 -15.99
C GLY A 17 -11.66 2.38 -15.75
N VAL A 18 -12.23 1.79 -16.79
CA VAL A 18 -12.86 0.45 -16.74
C VAL A 18 -11.89 -0.59 -16.21
N LEU A 19 -12.32 -1.30 -15.16
CA LEU A 19 -11.53 -2.33 -14.46
C LEU A 19 -10.17 -1.82 -13.95
N ASN A 20 -10.06 -0.52 -13.69
CA ASN A 20 -8.84 0.15 -13.20
C ASN A 20 -7.63 -0.06 -14.13
N MET A 21 -7.85 -0.37 -15.42
CA MET A 21 -6.79 -0.73 -16.36
C MET A 21 -6.04 0.48 -16.93
N ARG A 22 -6.73 1.62 -17.06
CA ARG A 22 -6.26 2.89 -17.65
C ARG A 22 -7.08 4.04 -17.08
N GLY A 23 -6.66 5.27 -17.31
CA GLY A 23 -7.38 6.46 -16.86
C GLY A 23 -6.47 7.45 -16.13
N SER A 24 -7.08 8.44 -15.51
CA SER A 24 -6.37 9.38 -14.65
C SER A 24 -6.12 8.75 -13.28
N PRO A 25 -5.01 9.10 -12.59
CA PRO A 25 -4.77 8.62 -11.23
C PRO A 25 -5.81 9.16 -10.25
N THR A 26 -6.37 8.28 -9.44
CA THR A 26 -7.33 8.60 -8.37
C THR A 26 -7.01 7.80 -7.11
N VAL A 27 -7.53 8.22 -5.96
CA VAL A 27 -7.46 7.41 -4.72
C VAL A 27 -8.49 6.29 -4.83
N GLY A 28 -8.01 5.07 -4.78
CA GLY A 28 -8.80 3.84 -4.83
C GLY A 28 -8.76 3.07 -3.52
N ARG A 29 -9.39 1.89 -3.54
CA ARG A 29 -9.35 0.94 -2.42
C ARG A 29 -8.73 -0.37 -2.89
N SER A 30 -7.74 -0.84 -2.14
CA SER A 30 -7.13 -2.14 -2.38
C SER A 30 -8.07 -3.27 -1.91
N ASN A 31 -7.63 -4.53 -2.02
CA ASN A 31 -8.36 -5.69 -1.51
C ASN A 31 -8.48 -5.68 0.03
N ASP A 32 -9.44 -6.43 0.57
CA ASP A 32 -9.72 -6.46 2.01
C ASP A 32 -8.54 -6.98 2.85
N ALA A 33 -7.82 -7.99 2.36
CA ALA A 33 -6.69 -8.59 3.07
C ALA A 33 -5.54 -7.59 3.30
N SER A 34 -5.39 -6.59 2.42
CA SER A 34 -4.36 -5.55 2.58
C SER A 34 -4.59 -4.61 3.78
N TYR A 35 -5.75 -4.71 4.43
CA TYR A 35 -6.08 -3.95 5.64
C TYR A 35 -5.96 -4.77 6.93
N ASP A 36 -5.57 -6.04 6.85
CA ASP A 36 -5.32 -6.87 8.03
C ASP A 36 -4.00 -6.46 8.71
N LEU A 37 -4.10 -5.93 9.92
CA LEU A 37 -2.95 -5.41 10.67
C LEU A 37 -2.09 -6.52 11.28
N ASP A 38 -2.64 -7.70 11.53
CA ASP A 38 -1.88 -8.81 12.11
C ASP A 38 -1.02 -9.48 11.04
N ASP A 39 -1.57 -9.66 9.83
CA ASP A 39 -0.80 -10.10 8.68
C ASP A 39 0.28 -9.08 8.30
N ALA A 40 -0.02 -7.78 8.35
CA ALA A 40 0.95 -6.73 8.07
C ALA A 40 2.15 -6.76 9.05
N ARG A 41 1.88 -6.92 10.36
CA ARG A 41 2.94 -7.06 11.38
C ARG A 41 3.79 -8.30 11.13
N ARG A 42 3.15 -9.44 10.91
CA ARG A 42 3.84 -10.71 10.67
C ARG A 42 4.72 -10.65 9.42
N LEU A 43 4.23 -10.00 8.36
CA LEU A 43 5.02 -9.79 7.14
C LEU A 43 6.22 -8.88 7.39
N TRP A 44 6.07 -7.84 8.22
CA TRP A 44 7.17 -6.96 8.61
C TRP A 44 8.26 -7.74 9.34
N ASP A 45 7.89 -8.47 10.40
CA ASP A 45 8.83 -9.25 11.22
C ASP A 45 9.63 -10.25 10.36
N TYR A 46 8.93 -10.98 9.50
CA TYR A 46 9.56 -11.92 8.56
C TYR A 46 10.53 -11.20 7.61
N SER A 47 10.13 -10.03 7.08
CA SER A 47 10.96 -9.27 6.15
C SER A 47 12.21 -8.71 6.83
N ALA A 48 12.08 -8.25 8.07
CA ALA A 48 13.21 -7.79 8.88
C ALA A 48 14.20 -8.93 9.16
N GLU A 49 13.71 -10.11 9.55
CA GLU A 49 14.54 -11.31 9.71
C GLU A 49 15.24 -11.70 8.40
N ALA A 50 14.49 -11.76 7.30
CA ALA A 50 14.99 -12.22 6.01
C ALA A 50 16.03 -11.27 5.39
N THR A 51 15.95 -9.97 5.68
CA THR A 51 16.84 -8.96 5.10
C THR A 51 17.91 -8.46 6.06
N GLY A 52 17.77 -8.70 7.37
CA GLY A 52 18.61 -8.12 8.41
C GLY A 52 18.43 -6.60 8.58
N VAL A 53 17.36 -6.02 8.01
CA VAL A 53 17.05 -4.59 8.09
C VAL A 53 15.74 -4.43 8.83
N ASP A 54 15.78 -3.73 9.97
CA ASP A 54 14.59 -3.42 10.76
C ASP A 54 14.42 -1.91 10.94
N LEU A 55 13.19 -1.44 10.77
CA LEU A 55 12.77 -0.05 10.98
C LEU A 55 11.80 0.08 12.17
N SER A 56 11.61 -0.99 12.95
CA SER A 56 10.92 -0.92 14.22
C SER A 56 11.78 -0.12 15.23
N LEU A 57 11.50 1.18 15.32
CA LEU A 57 11.99 2.11 16.35
C LEU A 57 10.81 2.59 17.19
#